data_AF-A0A0K8RPW0-F1
#
_entry.id   AF-A0A0K8RPW0-F1
#
_cell.length_a   1.000
_cell.length_b   1.000
_cell.length_c   1.000
_cell.angle_alpha   90.00
_cell.angle_beta   90.00
_cell.angle_gamma   90.00
#
_symmetry.space_group_name_H-M   'P 1'
#
loop_
_entity.id
_entity.type
_entity.pdbx_description
1 polymer ?
#
loop_
_entity_poly.entity_id
_entity_poly.type
_entity_poly.pdbx_seq_one_letter_code
_entity_poly.pdbx_strand_id
1 'polypeptide(L)'
;TTYCVDWLYLYDKYKCRFQIGGGDQLGNIDSGHDLLRRTRTQTAYGILVPLITAETGDKYGKSAGNAVWLNPRKTSPYELYQFFMRLTDTEAVKFLRLFTFAEQTELDNLIEAQMKSPERRVAQKRLARDVTLLVHGERGLSLAQNATEILFGGSRADETLHRLDEEELRLIFGDAGFAQLAPEPGLTVLDMAMKARLFPSEEDAVRIISAGGFYINQRRVNAPSHVIVPGVHVLPNNLTLARVGKKNYYLIKWIS
;
A
#
# COMPACT_ATOMS: atom_id res chain seq x y z
N THR A 1 -34.17 -0.39 5.57
CA THR A 1 -35.22 -0.92 6.47
C THR A 1 -34.78 -2.12 7.30
N THR A 2 -33.76 -2.91 6.90
CA THR A 2 -33.30 -4.09 7.67
C THR A 2 -32.50 -3.75 8.94
N TYR A 3 -31.67 -2.69 8.90
CA TYR A 3 -30.76 -2.31 9.99
C TYR A 3 -31.42 -2.09 11.36
N CYS A 4 -32.66 -1.61 11.39
CA CYS A 4 -33.39 -1.33 12.63
C CYS A 4 -33.85 -2.63 13.30
N VAL A 5 -34.23 -3.62 12.48
CA VAL A 5 -34.60 -4.97 12.93
C VAL A 5 -33.37 -5.71 13.46
N ASP A 6 -32.19 -5.46 12.88
CA ASP A 6 -30.93 -6.03 13.35
C ASP A 6 -30.61 -5.59 14.79
N TRP A 7 -30.78 -4.30 15.12
CA TRP A 7 -30.54 -3.82 16.49
C TRP A 7 -31.53 -4.42 17.50
N LEU A 8 -32.81 -4.53 17.13
CA LEU A 8 -33.82 -5.20 17.95
C LEU A 8 -33.44 -6.66 18.24
N TYR A 9 -33.05 -7.41 17.20
CA TYR A 9 -32.60 -8.79 17.36
C TYR A 9 -31.35 -8.92 18.25
N LEU A 10 -30.35 -8.06 18.05
CA LEU A 10 -29.14 -8.05 18.87
C LEU A 10 -29.42 -7.66 20.33
N TYR A 11 -30.40 -6.80 20.58
CA TYR A 11 -30.86 -6.51 21.92
C TYR A 11 -31.55 -7.73 22.55
N ASP A 12 -32.47 -8.37 21.84
CA ASP A 12 -33.21 -9.52 22.37
C ASP A 12 -32.26 -10.66 22.74
N LYS A 13 -31.29 -10.94 21.86
CA LYS A 13 -30.34 -12.05 22.01
C LYS A 13 -29.15 -11.75 22.92
N TYR A 14 -28.59 -10.55 22.87
CA TYR A 14 -27.32 -10.21 23.53
C TYR A 14 -27.40 -8.97 24.43
N LYS A 15 -28.58 -8.35 24.57
CA LYS A 15 -28.78 -7.10 25.32
C LYS A 15 -27.89 -5.95 24.81
N CYS A 16 -27.62 -5.93 23.50
CA CYS A 16 -26.89 -4.85 22.84
C CYS A 16 -27.64 -3.51 22.97
N ARG A 17 -27.08 -2.56 23.72
CA ARG A 17 -27.68 -1.23 23.96
C ARG A 17 -26.98 -0.09 23.21
N PHE A 18 -25.87 -0.36 22.53
CA PHE A 18 -25.09 0.64 21.83
C PHE A 18 -24.94 0.27 20.36
N GLN A 19 -25.18 1.23 19.47
CA GLN A 19 -24.85 1.10 18.06
C GLN A 19 -23.95 2.26 17.64
N ILE A 20 -22.86 1.95 16.96
CA ILE A 20 -21.89 2.93 16.48
C ILE A 20 -21.89 2.90 14.95
N GLY A 21 -21.84 4.06 14.31
CA GLY A 21 -21.78 4.18 12.85
C GLY A 21 -21.23 5.51 12.39
N GLY A 22 -20.89 5.61 11.11
CA GLY A 22 -20.50 6.89 10.50
C GLY A 22 -21.65 7.90 10.54
N GLY A 23 -21.34 9.20 10.43
CA GLY A 23 -22.36 10.26 10.45
C GLY A 23 -23.48 10.09 9.41
N ASP A 24 -23.24 9.36 8.32
CA ASP A 24 -24.25 9.00 7.31
C ASP A 24 -25.25 7.92 7.77
N GLN A 25 -25.04 7.29 8.94
CA GLN A 25 -25.91 6.27 9.52
C GLN A 25 -26.92 6.80 10.54
N LEU A 26 -26.99 8.13 10.76
CA LEU A 26 -27.88 8.75 11.75
C LEU A 26 -29.33 8.23 11.64
N GLY A 27 -29.92 8.27 10.44
CA GLY A 27 -31.32 7.85 10.25
C GLY A 27 -31.57 6.37 10.56
N ASN A 28 -30.59 5.50 10.28
CA ASN A 28 -30.69 4.07 10.57
C ASN A 28 -30.62 3.79 12.07
N ILE A 29 -29.72 4.47 12.77
CA ILE A 29 -29.54 4.35 14.22
C ILE A 29 -30.78 4.93 14.94
N ASP A 30 -31.28 6.09 14.51
CA ASP A 30 -32.48 6.71 15.09
C ASP A 30 -33.72 5.80 14.96
N SER A 31 -33.90 5.21 13.77
CA SER A 31 -34.99 4.25 13.54
C SER A 31 -34.88 2.99 14.41
N GLY A 32 -33.65 2.49 14.66
CA GLY A 32 -33.43 1.36 15.56
C GLY A 32 -33.68 1.72 17.03
N HIS A 33 -33.28 2.92 17.46
CA HIS A 33 -33.55 3.45 18.80
C HIS A 33 -35.06 3.52 19.07
N ASP A 34 -35.84 4.12 18.16
CA ASP A 34 -37.28 4.26 18.35
C ASP A 34 -37.99 2.89 18.33
N LEU A 35 -37.54 1.96 17.49
CA LEU A 35 -38.07 0.59 17.47
C LEU A 35 -37.86 -0.13 18.80
N LEU A 36 -36.65 -0.08 19.37
CA LEU A 36 -36.34 -0.67 20.68
C LEU A 36 -37.16 -0.06 21.80
N ARG A 37 -37.31 1.27 21.78
CA ARG A 37 -38.14 2.00 22.74
C ARG A 37 -39.60 1.54 22.68
N ARG A 38 -40.17 1.41 21.47
CA ARG A 38 -41.58 1.02 21.28
C ARG A 38 -41.85 -0.46 21.59
N THR A 39 -40.94 -1.35 21.21
CA THR A 39 -41.19 -2.81 21.24
C THR A 39 -40.71 -3.50 22.50
N ARG A 40 -39.71 -2.94 23.19
CA ARG A 40 -39.12 -3.51 24.42
C ARG A 40 -39.18 -2.56 25.60
N THR A 41 -39.56 -1.31 25.39
CA THR A 41 -39.58 -0.28 26.44
C THR A 41 -38.19 -0.07 27.04
N GLN A 42 -37.16 -0.08 26.18
CA GLN A 42 -35.75 -0.02 26.58
C GLN A 42 -35.07 1.20 25.99
N THR A 43 -34.13 1.75 26.76
CA THR A 43 -33.25 2.82 26.30
C THR A 43 -32.02 2.23 25.64
N ALA A 44 -31.71 2.72 24.44
CA ALA A 44 -30.52 2.38 23.68
C ALA A 44 -29.83 3.65 23.19
N TYR A 45 -28.55 3.58 22.86
CA TYR A 45 -27.72 4.75 22.57
C TYR A 45 -27.00 4.59 21.25
N GLY A 46 -27.07 5.64 20.43
CA GLY A 46 -26.33 5.75 19.18
C GLY A 46 -25.08 6.59 19.36
N ILE A 47 -23.96 6.17 18.79
CA ILE A 47 -22.75 6.98 18.70
C ILE A 47 -22.42 7.16 17.22
N LEU A 48 -22.30 8.42 16.79
CA LEU A 48 -21.91 8.76 15.43
C LEU A 48 -20.44 9.16 15.41
N VAL A 49 -19.67 8.52 14.55
CA VAL A 49 -18.29 8.89 14.27
C VAL A 49 -18.24 9.81 13.04
N PRO A 50 -17.40 10.87 13.06
CA PRO A 50 -17.32 11.81 11.97
C PRO A 50 -16.88 11.11 10.67
N LEU A 51 -17.45 11.56 9.54
CA LEU A 51 -16.99 11.10 8.23
C LEU A 51 -15.61 11.69 7.93
N ILE A 52 -14.76 10.88 7.34
CA ILE A 52 -13.42 11.29 6.95
C ILE A 52 -13.49 11.94 5.57
N THR A 53 -13.30 13.26 5.54
CA THR A 53 -13.23 14.08 4.33
C THR A 53 -11.80 14.50 4.05
N ALA A 54 -11.43 14.54 2.77
CA ALA A 54 -10.21 15.16 2.29
C ALA A 54 -10.29 16.68 2.41
N GLU A 55 -9.14 17.35 2.45
CA GLU A 55 -9.09 18.83 2.45
C GLU A 55 -9.78 19.44 1.22
N THR A 56 -9.86 18.70 0.11
CA THR A 56 -10.57 19.10 -1.11
C THR A 56 -12.11 19.03 -1.00
N GLY A 57 -12.64 18.54 0.13
CA GLY A 57 -14.08 18.35 0.34
C GLY A 57 -14.61 17.01 -0.18
N ASP A 58 -13.80 16.24 -0.92
CA ASP A 58 -14.18 14.92 -1.38
C ASP A 58 -14.23 13.91 -0.22
N LYS A 59 -15.23 13.02 -0.28
CA LYS A 59 -15.28 11.87 0.63
C LYS A 59 -14.16 10.91 0.29
N TYR A 60 -13.32 10.57 1.27
CA TYR A 60 -12.32 9.53 1.10
C TYR A 60 -13.00 8.21 0.66
N GLY A 61 -12.53 7.64 -0.45
CA GLY A 61 -12.89 6.29 -0.90
C GLY A 61 -14.11 6.15 -1.83
N LYS A 62 -14.83 7.21 -2.24
CA LYS A 62 -16.00 7.06 -3.14
C LYS A 62 -15.91 7.76 -4.51
N SER A 63 -15.05 8.76 -4.72
CA SER A 63 -15.27 9.68 -5.85
C SER A 63 -14.15 9.83 -6.88
N ALA A 64 -13.03 9.09 -6.81
CA ALA A 64 -11.90 9.33 -7.72
C ALA A 64 -11.04 8.11 -8.07
N GLY A 65 -11.58 6.89 -8.04
CA GLY A 65 -10.78 5.67 -8.30
C GLY A 65 -9.73 5.34 -7.23
N ASN A 66 -9.57 6.18 -6.21
CA ASN A 66 -8.60 6.05 -5.12
C ASN A 66 -9.17 5.31 -3.88
N ALA A 67 -9.93 4.24 -4.09
CA ALA A 67 -10.36 3.41 -2.96
C ALA A 67 -9.14 2.66 -2.41
N VAL A 68 -8.79 2.92 -1.16
CA VAL A 68 -7.75 2.18 -0.43
C VAL A 68 -8.41 0.96 0.21
N TRP A 69 -8.05 -0.23 -0.27
CA TRP A 69 -8.61 -1.48 0.21
C TRP A 69 -7.77 -2.05 1.35
N LEU A 70 -8.42 -2.75 2.30
CA LEU A 70 -7.71 -3.50 3.33
C LEU A 70 -7.18 -4.85 2.82
N ASN A 71 -7.66 -5.31 1.67
CA ASN A 71 -7.19 -6.56 1.07
C ASN A 71 -5.86 -6.33 0.35
N PRO A 72 -4.77 -7.05 0.72
CA PRO A 72 -3.43 -6.82 0.17
C PRO A 72 -3.30 -7.09 -1.33
N ARG A 73 -4.26 -7.81 -1.94
CA ARG A 73 -4.30 -8.05 -3.39
C ARG A 73 -4.96 -6.93 -4.19
N LYS A 74 -5.66 -6.01 -3.52
CA LYS A 74 -6.32 -4.85 -4.14
C LYS A 74 -5.58 -3.54 -3.86
N THR A 75 -5.00 -3.43 -2.68
CA THR A 75 -4.07 -2.36 -2.31
C THR A 75 -2.94 -3.04 -1.57
N SER A 76 -1.75 -3.03 -2.17
CA SER A 76 -0.60 -3.68 -1.56
C SER A 76 -0.24 -3.04 -0.21
N PRO A 77 0.44 -3.76 0.69
CA PRO A 77 0.93 -3.15 1.93
C PRO A 77 1.79 -1.90 1.68
N TYR A 78 2.59 -1.91 0.61
CA TYR A 78 3.35 -0.75 0.17
C TYR A 78 2.45 0.43 -0.21
N GLU A 79 1.42 0.21 -1.02
CA GLU A 79 0.51 1.29 -1.42
C GLU A 79 -0.29 1.85 -0.25
N LEU A 80 -0.74 1.01 0.69
CA LEU A 80 -1.40 1.43 1.92
C LEU A 80 -0.46 2.31 2.76
N TYR A 81 0.78 1.86 2.98
CA TYR A 81 1.78 2.61 3.70
C TYR A 81 2.07 3.96 3.01
N GLN A 82 2.24 3.94 1.68
CA GLN A 82 2.51 5.13 0.90
C GLN A 82 1.32 6.09 0.82
N PHE A 83 0.09 5.59 0.92
CA PHE A 83 -1.10 6.44 1.03
C PHE A 83 -0.99 7.36 2.26
N PHE A 84 -0.71 6.81 3.44
CA PHE A 84 -0.51 7.61 4.65
C PHE A 84 0.74 8.47 4.58
N MET A 85 1.82 7.97 3.96
CA MET A 85 3.02 8.77 3.70
C MET A 85 2.78 9.92 2.71
N ARG A 86 1.68 9.97 1.95
CA ARG A 86 1.41 11.08 1.01
C ARG A 86 0.49 12.15 1.58
N LEU A 87 -0.09 11.93 2.76
CA LEU A 87 -0.97 12.90 3.41
C LEU A 87 -0.27 14.24 3.67
N THR A 88 -1.06 15.31 3.60
CA THR A 88 -0.62 16.64 4.06
C THR A 88 -0.35 16.61 5.56
N ASP A 89 0.39 17.59 6.07
CA ASP A 89 0.69 17.65 7.51
C ASP A 89 -0.58 17.77 8.36
N THR A 90 -1.54 18.58 7.91
CA THR A 90 -2.84 18.75 8.55
C THR A 90 -3.64 17.44 8.58
N GLU A 91 -3.71 16.74 7.43
CA GLU A 91 -4.40 15.46 7.32
C GLU A 91 -3.75 14.39 8.20
N ALA A 92 -2.41 14.33 8.20
CA ALA A 92 -1.66 13.37 9.01
C ALA A 92 -1.96 13.56 10.50
N VAL A 93 -1.96 14.80 11.00
CA VAL A 93 -2.30 15.10 12.41
C VAL A 93 -3.73 14.70 12.74
N LYS A 94 -4.70 15.04 11.88
CA LYS A 94 -6.11 14.64 12.05
C LYS A 94 -6.24 13.11 12.10
N PHE A 95 -5.57 12.40 11.20
CA PHE A 95 -5.68 10.95 11.07
C PHE A 95 -4.94 10.21 12.18
N LEU A 96 -3.84 10.77 12.68
CA LEU A 96 -3.13 10.24 13.84
C LEU A 96 -4.06 10.10 15.04
N ARG A 97 -4.94 11.09 15.27
CA ARG A 97 -5.95 11.06 16.35
C ARG A 97 -7.07 10.04 16.12
N LEU A 98 -7.35 9.69 14.87
CA LEU A 98 -8.48 8.81 14.50
C LEU A 98 -8.11 7.34 14.34
N PHE A 99 -6.88 7.06 13.93
CA PHE A 99 -6.48 5.73 13.46
C PHE A 99 -5.35 5.08 14.27
N THR A 100 -4.82 5.76 15.28
CA THR A 100 -3.80 5.19 16.16
C THR A 100 -4.36 4.96 17.56
N PHE A 101 -3.75 4.02 18.28
CA PHE A 101 -4.01 3.76 19.70
C PHE A 101 -3.02 4.49 20.61
N ALA A 102 -2.34 5.53 20.11
CA ALA A 102 -1.37 6.31 20.87
C ALA A 102 -2.06 7.03 22.04
N GLU A 103 -1.40 7.05 23.20
CA GLU A 103 -1.90 7.80 24.35
C GLU A 103 -1.83 9.31 24.08
N GLN A 104 -2.66 10.10 24.78
CA GLN A 104 -2.80 11.53 24.54
C GLN A 104 -1.46 12.28 24.62
N THR A 105 -0.62 11.96 25.63
CA THR A 105 0.71 12.58 25.80
C THR A 105 1.65 12.23 24.64
N GLU A 106 1.63 10.99 24.16
CA GLU A 106 2.43 10.57 23.01
C GLU A 106 1.98 11.28 21.73
N LEU A 107 0.67 11.38 21.54
CA LEU A 107 0.04 12.04 20.41
C LEU A 107 0.42 13.52 20.35
N ASP A 108 0.38 14.23 21.48
CA ASP A 108 0.73 15.65 21.55
C ASP A 108 2.23 15.87 21.26
N ASN A 109 3.11 14.99 21.77
CA ASN A 109 4.55 15.02 21.44
C ASN A 109 4.81 14.81 19.94
N LEU A 110 4.11 13.86 19.31
CA LEU A 110 4.24 13.61 17.87
C LEU A 110 3.80 14.80 17.02
N ILE A 111 2.70 15.46 17.43
CA ILE A 111 2.16 16.64 16.75
C ILE A 111 3.12 17.81 16.91
N GLU A 112 3.66 18.05 18.11
CA GLU A 112 4.68 19.08 18.33
C GLU A 112 5.93 18.84 17.47
N ALA A 113 6.42 17.59 17.44
CA ALA A 113 7.57 17.22 16.62
C ALA A 113 7.31 17.42 15.11
N GLN A 114 6.09 17.12 14.64
CA GLN A 114 5.70 17.37 13.25
C GLN A 114 5.67 18.86 12.93
N MET A 115 5.10 19.70 13.82
CA MET A 115 5.05 21.15 13.61
C MET A 115 6.44 21.80 13.60
N LYS A 116 7.35 21.30 14.44
CA LYS A 116 8.72 21.81 14.54
C LYS A 116 9.61 21.42 13.34
N SER A 117 9.37 20.26 12.75
CA SER A 117 10.21 19.69 11.69
C SER A 117 9.35 18.91 10.67
N PRO A 118 8.48 19.60 9.91
CA PRO A 118 7.53 18.96 9.01
C PRO A 118 8.20 18.10 7.94
N GLU A 119 9.41 18.47 7.52
CA GLU A 119 10.22 17.74 6.55
C GLU A 119 10.61 16.33 7.02
N ARG A 120 10.59 16.07 8.33
CA ARG A 120 10.88 14.74 8.90
C ARG A 120 9.70 13.78 8.76
N ARG A 121 8.49 14.31 8.56
CA ARG A 121 7.24 13.57 8.35
C ARG A 121 6.97 12.54 9.44
N VAL A 122 7.19 12.91 10.70
CA VAL A 122 7.07 12.00 11.86
C VAL A 122 5.64 11.54 12.06
N ALA A 123 4.65 12.41 11.85
CA ALA A 123 3.24 12.05 11.96
C ALA A 123 2.84 11.05 10.87
N GLN A 124 3.21 11.30 9.62
CA GLN A 124 2.92 10.39 8.51
C GLN A 124 3.61 9.04 8.69
N LYS A 125 4.88 9.02 9.10
CA LYS A 125 5.63 7.78 9.35
C LYS A 125 4.98 6.95 10.45
N ARG A 126 4.58 7.59 11.56
CA ARG A 126 3.89 6.91 12.66
C ARG A 126 2.55 6.33 12.20
N LEU A 127 1.72 7.14 11.56
CA LEU A 127 0.42 6.73 11.05
C LEU A 127 0.53 5.59 10.03
N ALA A 128 1.44 5.72 9.05
CA ALA A 128 1.67 4.70 8.03
C ALA A 128 2.11 3.38 8.66
N ARG A 129 3.02 3.43 9.66
CA ARG A 129 3.45 2.26 10.42
C ARG A 129 2.29 1.60 11.15
N ASP A 130 1.58 2.34 11.99
CA ASP A 130 0.56 1.81 12.89
C ASP A 130 -0.61 1.21 12.11
N VAL A 131 -1.09 1.90 11.07
CA VAL A 131 -2.21 1.41 10.26
C VAL A 131 -1.80 0.21 9.41
N THR A 132 -0.61 0.23 8.81
CA THR A 132 -0.12 -0.92 8.03
C THR A 132 0.09 -2.15 8.92
N LEU A 133 0.62 -1.96 10.12
CA LEU A 133 0.76 -3.02 11.12
C LEU A 133 -0.60 -3.58 11.53
N LEU A 134 -1.58 -2.72 11.79
CA LEU A 134 -2.93 -3.13 12.17
C LEU A 134 -3.63 -3.95 11.07
N VAL A 135 -3.48 -3.54 9.80
CA VAL A 135 -4.21 -4.13 8.67
C VAL A 135 -3.50 -5.35 8.09
N HIS A 136 -2.17 -5.32 7.98
CA HIS A 136 -1.39 -6.36 7.29
C HIS A 136 -0.36 -7.07 8.19
N GLY A 137 -0.34 -6.77 9.49
CA GLY A 137 0.58 -7.36 10.46
C GLY A 137 2.04 -6.98 10.22
N GLU A 138 2.92 -7.61 11.00
CA GLU A 138 4.37 -7.36 10.95
C GLU A 138 4.96 -7.66 9.57
N ARG A 139 4.52 -8.75 8.94
CA ARG A 139 4.98 -9.12 7.59
C ARG A 139 4.61 -8.04 6.57
N GLY A 140 3.38 -7.56 6.59
CA GLY A 140 2.93 -6.50 5.68
C GLY A 140 3.66 -5.18 5.89
N LEU A 141 3.88 -4.79 7.15
CA LEU A 141 4.67 -3.61 7.49
C LEU A 141 6.11 -3.73 6.98
N SER A 142 6.76 -4.87 7.23
CA SER A 142 8.12 -5.12 6.74
C SER A 142 8.19 -5.06 5.23
N LEU A 143 7.23 -5.66 4.51
CA LEU A 143 7.16 -5.58 3.05
C LEU A 143 7.00 -4.14 2.55
N ALA A 144 6.15 -3.33 3.19
CA ALA A 144 5.97 -1.94 2.83
C ALA A 144 7.24 -1.09 3.01
N GLN A 145 7.98 -1.34 4.11
CA GLN A 145 9.25 -0.68 4.38
C GLN A 145 10.34 -1.13 3.39
N ASN A 146 10.45 -2.43 3.13
CA ASN A 146 11.37 -3.01 2.15
C ASN A 146 11.10 -2.46 0.74
N ALA A 147 9.83 -2.38 0.33
CA ALA A 147 9.43 -1.77 -0.93
C ALA A 147 9.85 -0.29 -1.02
N THR A 148 9.67 0.46 0.07
CA THR A 148 10.08 1.88 0.14
C THR A 148 11.60 2.00 -0.01
N GLU A 149 12.37 1.16 0.67
CA GLU A 149 13.83 1.09 0.55
C GLU A 149 14.26 0.82 -0.90
N ILE A 150 13.64 -0.19 -1.54
CA ILE A 150 13.96 -0.57 -2.92
C ILE A 150 13.61 0.54 -3.91
N LEU A 151 12.40 1.10 -3.83
CA LEU A 151 11.86 2.04 -4.81
C LEU A 151 12.49 3.43 -4.75
N PHE A 152 12.92 3.86 -3.56
CA PHE A 152 13.57 5.15 -3.35
C PHE A 152 15.10 5.06 -3.30
N GLY A 153 15.67 3.89 -3.60
CA GLY A 153 17.12 3.71 -3.71
C GLY A 153 17.84 3.92 -2.38
N GLY A 154 17.26 3.42 -1.29
CA GLY A 154 17.92 3.41 0.01
C GLY A 154 19.25 2.65 -0.05
N SER A 155 20.13 2.92 0.92
CA SER A 155 21.50 2.37 0.93
C SER A 155 21.54 0.85 0.92
N ARG A 156 20.42 0.18 1.25
CA ARG A 156 20.29 -1.28 1.32
C ARG A 156 19.32 -1.86 0.30
N ALA A 157 18.93 -1.09 -0.72
CA ALA A 157 17.97 -1.54 -1.74
C ALA A 157 18.37 -2.87 -2.40
N ASP A 158 19.66 -3.03 -2.72
CA ASP A 158 20.22 -4.25 -3.33
C ASP A 158 20.12 -5.46 -2.39
N GLU A 159 20.59 -5.31 -1.16
CA GLU A 159 20.48 -6.36 -0.13
C GLU A 159 19.04 -6.75 0.16
N THR A 160 18.13 -5.78 0.16
CA THR A 160 16.70 -6.00 0.41
C THR A 160 16.10 -6.82 -0.73
N LEU A 161 16.39 -6.46 -1.98
CA LEU A 161 15.89 -7.15 -3.17
C LEU A 161 16.37 -8.61 -3.22
N HIS A 162 17.59 -8.90 -2.74
CA HIS A 162 18.14 -10.26 -2.67
C HIS A 162 17.41 -11.18 -1.69
N ARG A 163 16.79 -10.62 -0.64
CA ARG A 163 16.20 -11.40 0.47
C ARG A 163 14.72 -11.71 0.27
N LEU A 164 14.04 -10.97 -0.60
CA LEU A 164 12.62 -11.14 -0.86
C LEU A 164 12.38 -12.33 -1.79
N ASP A 165 11.31 -13.08 -1.54
CA ASP A 165 10.89 -14.14 -2.45
C ASP A 165 9.99 -13.64 -3.59
N GLU A 166 9.56 -14.55 -4.48
CA GLU A 166 8.68 -14.22 -5.60
C GLU A 166 7.32 -13.67 -5.12
N GLU A 167 6.71 -14.27 -4.10
CA GLU A 167 5.39 -13.85 -3.61
C GLU A 167 5.46 -12.43 -3.05
N GLU A 168 6.51 -12.15 -2.28
CA GLU A 168 6.76 -10.85 -1.68
C GLU A 168 7.01 -9.77 -2.72
N LEU A 169 7.86 -10.05 -3.73
CA LEU A 169 8.09 -9.11 -4.82
C LEU A 169 6.82 -8.89 -5.65
N ARG A 170 6.01 -9.92 -5.87
CA ARG A 170 4.71 -9.78 -6.54
C ARG A 170 3.71 -8.98 -5.72
N LEU A 171 3.76 -9.03 -4.39
CA LEU A 171 2.94 -8.16 -3.53
C LEU A 171 3.39 -6.70 -3.60
N ILE A 172 4.70 -6.45 -3.65
CA ILE A 172 5.27 -5.10 -3.72
C ILE A 172 5.01 -4.46 -5.09
N PHE A 173 5.17 -5.24 -6.16
CA PHE A 173 5.08 -4.81 -7.54
C PHE A 173 3.82 -5.37 -8.22
N GLY A 174 2.66 -5.32 -7.55
CA GLY A 174 1.41 -6.01 -7.96
C GLY A 174 1.03 -5.92 -9.45
N ASP A 175 1.23 -4.75 -10.07
CA ASP A 175 0.92 -4.50 -11.48
C ASP A 175 2.11 -4.67 -12.44
N ALA A 176 3.29 -5.01 -11.93
CA ALA A 176 4.47 -5.23 -12.76
C ALA A 176 4.27 -6.45 -13.66
N GLY A 177 4.72 -6.33 -14.91
CA GLY A 177 4.73 -7.45 -15.82
C GLY A 177 5.60 -8.59 -15.27
N PHE A 178 5.14 -9.82 -15.42
CA PHE A 178 5.85 -11.00 -14.93
C PHE A 178 6.23 -11.90 -16.09
N ALA A 179 7.50 -12.30 -16.16
CA ALA A 179 8.01 -13.21 -17.18
C ALA A 179 8.82 -14.33 -16.55
N GLN A 180 8.84 -15.48 -17.22
CA GLN A 180 9.66 -16.63 -16.86
C GLN A 180 10.61 -16.92 -18.01
N LEU A 181 11.91 -16.99 -17.74
CA LEU A 181 12.95 -17.24 -18.73
C LEU A 181 13.87 -18.37 -18.27
N ALA A 182 14.35 -19.16 -19.23
CA ALA A 182 15.45 -20.09 -18.98
C ALA A 182 16.80 -19.36 -19.18
N PRO A 183 17.82 -19.67 -18.38
CA PRO A 183 19.16 -19.15 -18.63
C PRO A 183 19.72 -19.74 -19.93
N GLU A 184 20.29 -18.88 -20.77
CA GLU A 184 20.90 -19.28 -22.05
C GLU A 184 22.31 -18.70 -22.14
N PRO A 185 23.31 -19.47 -22.61
CA PRO A 185 24.66 -18.96 -22.83
C PRO A 185 24.65 -17.76 -23.79
N GLY A 186 25.29 -16.66 -23.38
CA GLY A 186 25.39 -15.46 -24.21
C GLY A 186 24.13 -14.60 -24.30
N LEU A 187 23.07 -14.92 -23.55
CA LEU A 187 21.84 -14.13 -23.52
C LEU A 187 22.16 -12.67 -23.15
N THR A 188 21.83 -11.74 -24.04
CA THR A 188 22.11 -10.32 -23.82
C THR A 188 20.97 -9.61 -23.06
N VAL A 189 21.22 -8.39 -22.61
CA VAL A 189 20.22 -7.50 -22.03
C VAL A 189 19.08 -7.26 -23.01
N LEU A 190 19.39 -7.07 -24.30
CA LEU A 190 18.39 -6.92 -25.36
C LEU A 190 17.55 -8.20 -25.49
N ASP A 191 18.20 -9.37 -25.59
CA ASP A 191 17.49 -10.65 -25.74
C ASP A 191 16.55 -10.91 -24.57
N MET A 192 17.04 -10.73 -23.33
CA MET A 192 16.23 -10.85 -22.13
C MET A 192 15.03 -9.89 -22.17
N ALA A 193 15.26 -8.62 -22.54
CA ALA A 193 14.20 -7.62 -22.57
C ALA A 193 13.11 -7.94 -23.61
N MET A 194 13.51 -8.43 -24.79
CA MET A 194 12.58 -8.84 -25.84
C MET A 194 11.84 -10.13 -25.48
N LYS A 195 12.53 -11.15 -24.95
CA LYS A 195 11.90 -12.40 -24.51
C LYS A 195 10.91 -12.18 -23.36
N ALA A 196 11.25 -11.31 -22.42
CA ALA A 196 10.35 -10.90 -21.33
C ALA A 196 9.27 -9.90 -21.78
N ARG A 197 9.23 -9.51 -23.06
CA ARG A 197 8.26 -8.58 -23.66
C ARG A 197 8.19 -7.23 -22.92
N LEU A 198 9.34 -6.73 -22.48
CA LEU A 198 9.47 -5.44 -21.78
C LEU A 198 9.26 -4.24 -22.71
N PHE A 199 9.44 -4.46 -24.02
CA PHE A 199 9.35 -3.47 -25.08
C PHE A 199 8.46 -3.97 -26.23
N PRO A 200 7.81 -3.05 -26.96
CA PRO A 200 6.97 -3.41 -28.11
C PRO A 200 7.78 -3.84 -29.34
N SER A 201 9.02 -3.34 -29.50
CA SER A 201 9.90 -3.62 -30.62
C SER A 201 11.37 -3.63 -30.19
N GLU A 202 12.22 -4.30 -30.96
CA GLU A 202 13.67 -4.34 -30.72
C GLU A 202 14.31 -2.96 -30.89
N GLU A 203 13.88 -2.19 -31.90
CA GLU A 203 14.33 -0.81 -32.14
C GLU A 203 14.05 0.09 -30.92
N ASP A 204 12.86 -0.03 -30.32
CA ASP A 204 12.52 0.69 -29.10
C ASP A 204 13.36 0.26 -27.90
N ALA A 205 13.60 -1.04 -27.75
CA ALA A 205 14.46 -1.56 -26.68
C ALA A 205 15.88 -0.99 -26.80
N VAL A 206 16.50 -1.11 -27.98
CA VAL A 206 17.85 -0.59 -28.23
C VAL A 206 17.92 0.91 -27.96
N ARG A 207 16.95 1.68 -28.47
CA ARG A 207 16.89 3.14 -28.28
C ARG A 207 16.80 3.51 -26.80
N ILE A 208 15.90 2.89 -26.04
CA ILE A 208 15.66 3.24 -24.63
C ILE A 208 16.80 2.76 -23.73
N ILE A 209 17.31 1.54 -23.95
CA ILE A 209 18.46 1.01 -23.20
C ILE A 209 19.65 1.91 -23.43
N SER A 210 20.03 2.18 -24.69
CA SER A 210 21.21 2.98 -25.02
C SER A 210 21.12 4.43 -24.49
N ALA A 211 19.91 4.99 -24.43
CA ALA A 211 19.66 6.29 -23.81
C ALA A 211 19.73 6.28 -22.26
N GLY A 212 19.99 5.13 -21.63
CA GLY A 212 20.06 4.99 -20.18
C GLY A 212 18.69 4.94 -19.48
N GLY A 213 17.62 4.65 -20.23
CA GLY A 213 16.26 4.54 -19.74
C GLY A 213 15.90 3.16 -19.17
N PHE A 214 16.84 2.22 -19.15
CA PHE A 214 16.63 0.85 -18.65
C PHE A 214 17.46 0.58 -17.40
N TYR A 215 16.86 -0.17 -16.46
CA TYR A 215 17.47 -0.51 -15.19
C TYR A 215 17.26 -2.00 -14.90
N ILE A 216 18.28 -2.65 -14.38
CA ILE A 216 18.24 -4.01 -13.85
C ILE A 216 18.67 -3.94 -12.38
N ASN A 217 17.83 -4.45 -11.47
CA ASN A 217 18.07 -4.45 -10.02
C ASN A 217 18.43 -3.04 -9.51
N GLN A 218 17.68 -2.04 -9.97
CA GLN A 218 17.88 -0.61 -9.72
C GLN A 218 19.19 0.00 -10.26
N ARG A 219 20.03 -0.77 -10.94
CA ARG A 219 21.25 -0.28 -11.59
C ARG A 219 20.96 0.07 -13.05
N ARG A 220 21.42 1.23 -13.50
CA ARG A 220 21.23 1.66 -14.90
C ARG A 220 22.04 0.77 -15.82
N VAL A 221 21.42 0.33 -16.92
CA VAL A 221 22.07 -0.45 -17.97
C VAL A 221 21.90 0.27 -19.31
N ASN A 222 23.00 0.50 -20.02
CA ASN A 222 23.03 1.26 -21.27
C ASN A 222 23.65 0.51 -22.45
N ALA A 223 24.09 -0.73 -22.28
CA ALA A 223 24.67 -1.56 -23.33
C ALA A 223 23.70 -2.70 -23.65
N PRO A 224 22.92 -2.62 -24.76
CA PRO A 224 21.98 -3.68 -25.15
C PRO A 224 22.66 -5.04 -25.37
N SER A 225 23.89 -5.03 -25.85
CA SER A 225 24.72 -6.22 -26.10
C SER A 225 25.38 -6.81 -24.86
N HIS A 226 25.23 -6.20 -23.68
CA HIS A 226 25.81 -6.72 -22.46
C HIS A 226 25.19 -8.08 -22.12
N VAL A 227 26.01 -9.07 -21.78
CA VAL A 227 25.54 -10.42 -21.45
C VAL A 227 24.98 -10.45 -20.03
N ILE A 228 23.87 -11.16 -19.84
CA ILE A 228 23.27 -11.40 -18.52
C ILE A 228 24.21 -12.29 -17.71
N VAL A 229 24.60 -11.80 -16.53
CA VAL A 229 25.54 -12.47 -15.63
C VAL A 229 24.81 -12.88 -14.33
N PRO A 230 24.86 -14.17 -13.95
CA PRO A 230 24.40 -14.64 -12.65
C PRO A 230 25.10 -13.93 -11.48
N GLY A 231 24.36 -13.58 -10.43
CA GLY A 231 24.86 -12.82 -9.28
C GLY A 231 24.97 -11.31 -9.50
N VAL A 232 24.80 -10.83 -10.73
CA VAL A 232 24.78 -9.38 -11.05
C VAL A 232 23.39 -8.98 -11.55
N HIS A 233 22.93 -9.64 -12.61
CA HIS A 233 21.64 -9.38 -13.25
C HIS A 233 20.57 -10.35 -12.73
N VAL A 234 20.95 -11.61 -12.57
CA VAL A 234 20.13 -12.64 -11.91
C VAL A 234 20.51 -12.67 -10.43
N LEU A 235 19.57 -12.34 -9.57
CA LEU A 235 19.79 -12.27 -8.13
C LEU A 235 19.84 -13.69 -7.51
N PRO A 236 20.38 -13.85 -6.29
CA PRO A 236 20.49 -15.15 -5.63
C PRO A 236 19.15 -15.89 -5.43
N ASN A 237 18.03 -15.15 -5.41
CA ASN A 237 16.67 -15.68 -5.34
C ASN A 237 16.10 -16.08 -6.72
N ASN A 238 16.94 -16.14 -7.77
CA ASN A 238 16.56 -16.44 -9.17
C ASN A 238 15.58 -15.43 -9.78
N LEU A 239 15.59 -14.19 -9.29
CA LEU A 239 14.74 -13.12 -9.81
C LEU A 239 15.58 -11.97 -10.39
N THR A 240 14.95 -11.20 -11.27
CA THR A 240 15.48 -9.93 -11.77
C THR A 240 14.36 -8.90 -11.71
N LEU A 241 14.64 -7.73 -11.14
CA LEU A 241 13.75 -6.57 -11.22
C LEU A 241 14.21 -5.67 -12.37
N ALA A 242 13.47 -5.68 -13.47
CA ALA A 242 13.70 -4.77 -14.58
C ALA A 242 12.80 -3.53 -14.44
N ARG A 243 13.31 -2.36 -14.85
CA ARG A 243 12.53 -1.13 -14.90
C ARG A 243 12.80 -0.35 -16.18
N VAL A 244 11.73 0.01 -16.87
CA VAL A 244 11.75 0.88 -18.06
C VAL A 244 11.25 2.27 -17.66
N GLY A 245 12.08 3.29 -17.87
CA GLY A 245 11.78 4.66 -17.48
C GLY A 245 11.65 4.81 -15.96
N LYS A 246 10.61 5.52 -15.51
CA LYS A 246 10.45 5.88 -14.09
C LYS A 246 9.62 4.89 -13.27
N LYS A 247 8.56 4.31 -13.86
CA LYS A 247 7.51 3.58 -13.13
C LYS A 247 7.16 2.20 -13.69
N ASN A 248 7.66 1.82 -14.87
CA ASN A 248 7.27 0.55 -15.49
C ASN A 248 8.22 -0.55 -14.99
N TYR A 249 7.78 -1.27 -13.96
CA TYR A 249 8.52 -2.38 -13.37
C TYR A 249 8.10 -3.71 -13.98
N TYR A 250 9.04 -4.64 -14.01
CA TYR A 250 8.84 -6.00 -14.48
C TYR A 250 9.66 -6.96 -13.61
N LEU A 251 9.06 -8.09 -13.26
CA LEU A 251 9.71 -9.18 -12.54
C LEU A 251 9.99 -10.34 -13.51
N ILE A 252 11.25 -10.76 -13.57
CA ILE A 252 11.67 -11.89 -14.39
C ILE A 252 12.13 -12.99 -13.45
N LYS A 253 11.52 -14.17 -13.58
CA LYS A 253 11.93 -15.39 -12.88
C LYS A 253 12.75 -16.27 -13.78
N TRP A 254 13.91 -16.67 -13.30
CA TRP A 254 14.80 -17.59 -14.00
C TRP A 254 14.47 -19.02 -13.59
N ILE A 255 14.07 -19.84 -14.55
CA ILE A 255 13.73 -21.25 -14.36
C ILE A 255 14.92 -22.08 -14.81
N SER A 256 15.39 -22.95 -13.92
CA SER A 256 16.41 -23.97 -14.20
C SER A 256 15.77 -25.25 -14.70
#